data_AF-A0A5I1NV94-F1
#
_entry.id   AF-A0A5I1NV94-F1
#
_cell.length_a   1.000
_cell.length_b   1.000
_cell.length_c   1.000
_cell.angle_alpha   90.00
_cell.angle_beta   90.00
_cell.angle_gamma   90.00
#
_symmetry.space_group_name_H-M   'P 1'
#
loop_
_entity.id
_entity.type
_entity.pdbx_description
1 polymer ?
#
loop_
_entity_poly.entity_id
_entity_poly.type
_entity_poly.pdbx_seq_one_letter_code
_entity_poly.pdbx_strand_id
1 'polypeptide(L)'
;MMNRAEIDLILESKPRKFHRNNLVKGVGKNDSPFCTGAEFNGKVINHRAYDIWCGMLQRTTCPSFQKAHQHYKGCSVCKEWLTFTTFFSWWKENHVDGWELDKDFTVIGNKVYSPETCIFIPSQLNSFINAKGKHSSELPVGAMYVPSLSKFKSVIIFMRQYHYLGLFETADDAHLAWITKKITFAYEFKETCNLISPRLFDVLLTRVLALSNAPTKYEIAERIAEEIETAEHLKRLRAMRAA
;
A
#
# COMPACT_ATOMS: atom_id res chain seq x y z
N MET A 1 8.42 17.72 -20.55
CA MET A 1 7.75 17.96 -19.25
C MET A 1 8.79 17.69 -18.18
N MET A 2 9.07 18.63 -17.27
CA MET A 2 10.13 18.49 -16.27
C MET A 2 9.81 17.35 -15.30
N ASN A 3 10.82 16.54 -14.93
CA ASN A 3 10.63 15.42 -14.02
C ASN A 3 10.33 15.94 -12.59
N ARG A 4 9.55 15.21 -11.79
CA ARG A 4 9.23 15.58 -10.40
C ARG A 4 10.47 15.67 -9.51
N ALA A 5 11.48 14.81 -9.73
CA ALA A 5 12.74 14.87 -9.00
C ALA A 5 13.52 16.16 -9.29
N GLU A 6 13.54 16.63 -10.54
CA GLU A 6 14.17 17.90 -10.91
C GLU A 6 13.44 19.08 -10.27
N ILE A 7 12.10 19.05 -10.26
CA ILE A 7 11.28 20.06 -9.59
C ILE A 7 11.60 20.13 -8.09
N ASP A 8 11.69 18.99 -7.41
CA ASP A 8 12.05 18.95 -5.99
C ASP A 8 13.42 19.59 -5.74
N LEU A 9 14.44 19.25 -6.55
CA LEU A 9 15.78 19.86 -6.45
C LEU A 9 15.76 21.37 -6.68
N ILE A 10 14.99 21.86 -7.66
CA ILE A 10 14.83 23.29 -7.89
C ILE A 10 14.16 23.97 -6.69
N LEU A 11 13.15 23.34 -6.09
CA LEU A 11 12.45 23.86 -4.92
C LEU A 11 13.38 23.90 -3.70
N GLU A 12 14.15 22.84 -3.46
CA GLU A 12 15.16 22.74 -2.40
C GLU A 12 16.27 23.80 -2.56
N SER A 13 16.65 24.15 -3.80
CA SER A 13 17.70 25.16 -4.07
C SER A 13 17.29 26.60 -3.76
N LYS A 14 15.99 26.87 -3.55
CA LYS A 14 15.46 28.23 -3.40
C LYS A 14 15.02 28.49 -1.96
N PRO A 15 15.54 29.53 -1.29
CA PRO A 15 15.12 29.84 0.07
C PRO A 15 13.63 30.19 0.10
N ARG A 16 12.97 29.79 1.19
CA ARG A 16 11.56 30.14 1.39
C ARG A 16 11.42 31.65 1.61
N LYS A 17 10.68 32.31 0.73
CA LYS A 17 10.47 33.77 0.81
C LYS A 17 9.31 34.18 1.72
N PHE A 18 8.29 33.33 1.84
CA PHE A 18 7.07 33.64 2.59
C PHE A 18 6.85 32.65 3.73
N HIS A 19 6.90 33.17 4.95
CA HIS A 19 6.59 32.44 6.17
C HIS A 19 5.15 32.74 6.57
N ARG A 20 4.26 31.75 6.38
CA ARG A 20 2.91 31.82 6.94
C ARG A 20 2.98 31.28 8.36
N ASN A 21 2.43 32.03 9.31
CA ASN A 21 2.37 31.63 10.72
C ASN A 21 1.25 30.60 11.01
N ASN A 22 0.39 30.33 10.02
CA ASN A 22 -0.71 29.39 10.18
C ASN A 22 -0.20 27.94 10.14
N LEU A 23 -0.72 27.13 11.06
CA LEU A 23 -0.46 25.70 11.09
C LEU A 23 -1.10 25.00 9.89
N VAL A 24 -0.34 24.12 9.24
CA VAL A 24 -0.80 23.26 8.16
C VAL A 24 -1.77 22.23 8.73
N LYS A 25 -3.00 22.19 8.19
CA LYS A 25 -4.09 21.34 8.70
C LYS A 25 -4.35 21.51 10.21
N GLY A 26 -4.12 22.72 10.72
CA GLY A 26 -4.38 23.10 12.11
C GLY A 26 -3.35 22.62 13.14
N VAL A 27 -2.38 21.79 12.76
CA VAL A 27 -1.38 21.23 13.70
C VAL A 27 0.07 21.32 13.21
N GLY A 28 0.29 21.32 11.90
CA GLY A 28 1.62 21.15 11.31
C GLY A 28 2.41 22.44 11.24
N LYS A 29 3.63 22.44 11.76
CA LYS A 29 4.59 23.54 11.61
C LYS A 29 5.39 23.33 10.32
N ASN A 30 5.12 24.15 9.30
CA ASN A 30 5.99 24.22 8.13
C ASN A 30 7.17 25.15 8.44
N ASP A 31 8.29 24.55 8.83
CA ASP A 31 9.58 25.18 9.13
C ASP A 31 10.60 24.99 8.00
N SER A 32 10.14 24.64 6.79
CA SER A 32 11.01 24.43 5.63
C SER A 32 11.94 25.62 5.38
N PRO A 33 13.27 25.39 5.21
CA PRO A 33 14.20 26.43 4.81
C PRO A 33 14.08 26.77 3.32
N PHE A 34 13.47 25.88 2.54
CA PHE A 34 13.32 26.00 1.10
C PHE A 34 11.86 26.18 0.68
N CYS A 35 11.66 26.59 -0.57
CA CYS A 35 10.36 26.80 -1.15
C CYS A 35 9.58 25.47 -1.25
N THR A 36 8.49 25.29 -0.50
CA THR A 36 7.72 24.03 -0.53
C THR A 36 6.80 23.88 -1.74
N GLY A 37 6.70 24.91 -2.60
CA GLY A 37 5.96 24.86 -3.85
C GLY A 37 6.10 26.14 -4.67
N ALA A 38 6.13 26.00 -5.99
CA ALA A 38 6.27 27.11 -6.93
C ALA A 38 5.48 26.85 -8.21
N GLU A 39 5.31 27.90 -9.02
CA GLU A 39 4.68 27.76 -10.33
C GLU A 39 5.67 27.20 -11.36
N PHE A 40 5.24 26.17 -12.08
CA PHE A 40 5.92 25.60 -13.24
C PHE A 40 4.89 25.46 -14.36
N ASN A 41 5.11 26.15 -15.50
CA ASN A 41 4.20 26.13 -16.65
C ASN A 41 2.73 26.45 -16.29
N GLY A 42 2.49 27.51 -15.52
CA GLY A 42 1.14 27.95 -15.13
C GLY A 42 0.45 27.08 -14.07
N LYS A 43 1.14 26.08 -13.51
CA LYS A 43 0.62 25.23 -12.43
C LYS A 43 1.51 25.31 -11.20
N VAL A 44 0.91 25.52 -10.04
CA VAL A 44 1.62 25.38 -8.76
C VAL A 44 1.89 23.92 -8.51
N ILE A 45 3.17 23.59 -8.35
CA ILE A 45 3.64 22.25 -8.02
C ILE A 45 4.39 22.34 -6.69
N ASN A 46 3.97 21.51 -5.74
CA ASN A 46 4.62 21.40 -4.44
C ASN A 46 5.75 20.37 -4.46
N HIS A 47 6.66 20.51 -3.51
CA HIS A 47 7.66 19.49 -3.19
C HIS A 47 6.96 18.20 -2.73
N ARG A 48 7.40 17.03 -3.21
CA ARG A 48 6.70 15.77 -2.92
C ARG A 48 6.63 15.44 -1.43
N ALA A 49 7.72 15.63 -0.69
CA ALA A 49 7.70 15.47 0.77
C ALA A 49 6.65 16.36 1.45
N TYR A 50 6.47 17.59 0.97
CA TYR A 50 5.49 18.53 1.53
C TYR A 50 4.07 18.07 1.23
N ASP A 51 3.78 17.59 0.01
CA ASP A 51 2.49 17.01 -0.34
C ASP A 51 2.15 15.78 0.51
N ILE A 52 3.10 14.86 0.66
CA ILE A 52 2.92 13.63 1.47
C ILE A 52 2.68 13.99 2.94
N TRP A 53 3.47 14.91 3.49
CA TRP A 53 3.31 15.42 4.85
C TRP A 53 1.94 16.08 5.06
N CYS A 54 1.53 16.96 4.16
CA CYS A 54 0.20 17.59 4.19
C CYS A 54 -0.94 16.56 4.14
N GLY A 55 -0.78 15.52 3.31
CA GLY A 55 -1.73 14.41 3.20
C GLY A 55 -1.80 13.59 4.49
N MET A 56 -0.66 13.27 5.10
CA MET A 56 -0.58 12.59 6.40
C MET A 56 -1.28 13.39 7.50
N LEU A 57 -1.01 14.69 7.60
CA LEU A 57 -1.69 15.55 8.57
C LEU A 57 -3.20 15.60 8.31
N GLN A 58 -3.63 15.74 7.06
CA GLN A 58 -5.06 15.73 6.73
C GLN A 58 -5.76 14.44 7.19
N ARG A 59 -5.12 13.28 6.99
CA ARG A 59 -5.66 11.98 7.41
C ARG A 59 -5.80 11.87 8.94
N THR A 60 -4.91 12.51 9.69
CA THR A 60 -4.83 12.37 11.16
C THR A 60 -5.56 13.46 11.92
N THR A 61 -5.70 14.67 11.36
CA THR A 61 -6.19 15.83 12.13
C THR A 61 -7.46 16.48 11.59
N CYS A 62 -7.91 16.15 10.39
CA CYS A 62 -9.09 16.78 9.79
C CYS A 62 -10.36 15.94 10.07
N PRO A 63 -11.28 16.41 10.94
CA PRO A 63 -12.46 15.60 11.32
C PRO A 63 -13.41 15.33 10.16
N SER A 64 -13.60 16.31 9.26
CA SER A 64 -14.44 16.12 8.07
C SER A 64 -13.86 15.06 7.13
N PHE A 65 -12.53 15.00 7.00
CA PHE A 65 -11.85 13.97 6.24
C PHE A 65 -12.02 12.59 6.87
N GLN A 66 -11.83 12.45 8.18
CA GLN A 66 -12.04 11.18 8.90
C GLN A 66 -13.51 10.73 8.87
N LYS A 67 -14.46 11.67 8.86
CA LYS A 67 -15.89 11.36 8.68
C LYS A 67 -16.17 10.74 7.31
N ALA A 68 -15.58 11.29 6.25
CA ALA A 68 -15.70 10.73 4.90
C ALA A 68 -14.89 9.43 4.73
N HIS A 69 -13.79 9.28 5.46
CA HIS A 69 -12.86 8.16 5.37
C HIS A 69 -12.68 7.48 6.72
N GLN A 70 -13.71 6.74 7.15
CA GLN A 70 -13.79 6.12 8.48
C GLN A 70 -12.58 5.25 8.87
N HIS A 71 -11.83 4.71 7.90
CA HIS A 71 -10.62 3.93 8.16
C HIS A 71 -9.48 4.77 8.79
N TYR A 72 -9.49 6.09 8.61
CA TYR A 72 -8.58 7.01 9.28
C TYR A 72 -9.06 7.47 10.66
N LYS A 73 -10.26 7.07 11.11
CA LYS A 73 -10.72 7.37 12.46
C LYS A 73 -9.73 6.81 13.48
N GLY A 74 -9.39 7.65 14.46
CA GLY A 74 -8.41 7.34 15.51
C GLY A 74 -6.96 7.36 15.04
N CYS A 75 -6.67 7.73 13.79
CA CYS A 75 -5.28 7.87 13.34
C CYS A 75 -4.65 9.14 13.87
N SER A 76 -3.40 9.04 14.27
CA SER A 76 -2.57 10.15 14.76
C SER A 76 -1.21 10.14 14.07
N VAL A 77 -0.39 11.14 14.38
CA VAL A 77 0.99 11.25 13.92
C VAL A 77 1.88 11.52 15.14
N CYS A 78 3.10 10.99 15.16
CA CYS A 78 4.05 11.27 16.23
C CYS A 78 4.36 12.78 16.31
N LYS A 79 4.80 13.21 17.49
CA LYS A 79 4.98 14.64 17.80
C LYS A 79 6.04 15.28 16.89
N GLU A 80 7.08 14.53 16.58
CA GLU A 80 8.21 14.91 15.75
C GLU A 80 7.75 15.27 14.34
N TRP A 81 6.87 14.45 13.76
CA TRP A 81 6.33 14.64 12.42
C TRP A 81 5.23 15.71 12.32
N LEU A 82 4.89 16.39 13.42
CA LEU A 82 4.16 17.67 13.34
C LEU A 82 5.05 18.81 12.81
N THR A 83 6.36 18.61 12.75
CA THR A 83 7.31 19.56 12.17
C THR A 83 7.78 19.04 10.80
N PHE A 84 7.71 19.89 9.77
CA PHE A 84 7.98 19.47 8.40
C PHE A 84 9.43 19.00 8.20
N THR A 85 10.42 19.73 8.72
CA THR A 85 11.83 19.37 8.55
C THR A 85 12.16 17.99 9.13
N THR A 86 11.58 17.63 10.28
CA THR A 86 11.78 16.31 10.89
C THR A 86 11.20 15.18 10.04
N PHE A 87 9.99 15.37 9.47
CA PHE A 87 9.45 14.42 8.49
C PHE A 87 10.29 14.40 7.21
N PHE A 88 10.74 15.56 6.74
CA PHE A 88 11.53 15.69 5.51
C PHE A 88 12.87 14.96 5.60
N SER A 89 13.57 15.03 6.73
CA SER A 89 14.80 14.26 6.97
C SER A 89 14.55 12.76 6.80
N TRP A 90 13.53 12.21 7.47
CA TRP A 90 13.16 10.81 7.31
C TRP A 90 12.74 10.49 5.86
N TRP A 91 12.00 11.39 5.22
CA TRP A 91 11.58 11.23 3.82
C TRP A 91 12.78 11.13 2.87
N LYS A 92 13.83 11.94 3.05
CA LYS A 92 15.02 11.90 2.17
C LYS A 92 15.75 10.56 2.20
N GLU A 93 15.69 9.85 3.32
CA GLU A 93 16.33 8.55 3.51
C GLU A 93 15.46 7.38 3.01
N ASN A 94 14.13 7.53 3.03
CA ASN A 94 13.20 6.41 2.85
C ASN A 94 12.34 6.50 1.58
N HIS A 95 12.22 7.68 0.97
CA HIS A 95 11.33 7.88 -0.16
C HIS A 95 11.83 7.20 -1.43
N VAL A 96 10.91 6.53 -2.12
CA VAL A 96 11.11 6.02 -3.46
C VAL A 96 10.03 6.62 -4.38
N ASP A 97 10.46 7.09 -5.54
CA ASP A 97 9.59 7.68 -6.55
C ASP A 97 8.42 6.73 -6.91
N GLY A 98 7.19 7.23 -6.76
CA GLY A 98 5.97 6.49 -7.07
C GLY A 98 5.48 5.55 -5.96
N TRP A 99 6.14 5.51 -4.81
CA TRP A 99 5.71 4.73 -3.65
C TRP A 99 4.83 5.56 -2.71
N GLU A 100 4.03 4.88 -1.91
CA GLU A 100 3.05 5.46 -1.00
C GLU A 100 3.50 5.26 0.46
N LEU A 101 3.32 6.30 1.26
CA LEU A 101 3.54 6.25 2.70
C LEU A 101 2.39 5.49 3.37
N ASP A 102 2.70 4.33 3.93
CA ASP A 102 1.78 3.53 4.72
C ASP A 102 2.22 3.48 6.19
N LYS A 103 1.27 3.35 7.13
CA LYS A 103 1.53 3.32 8.58
C LYS A 103 1.27 1.96 9.22
N ASP A 104 0.47 1.11 8.57
CA ASP A 104 -0.11 -0.08 9.17
C ASP A 104 0.15 -1.34 8.36
N PHE A 105 0.96 -1.25 7.31
CA PHE A 105 1.39 -2.39 6.52
C PHE A 105 2.21 -3.35 7.39
N THR A 106 3.26 -2.85 8.04
CA THR A 106 4.17 -3.62 8.92
C THR A 106 3.54 -3.98 10.26
N VAL A 107 2.72 -3.08 10.82
CA VAL A 107 2.04 -3.27 12.11
C VAL A 107 0.53 -3.24 11.88
N ILE A 108 -0.08 -4.43 11.78
CA ILE A 108 -1.52 -4.59 11.49
C ILE A 108 -2.35 -3.82 12.51
N GLY A 109 -3.24 -2.96 12.02
CA GLY A 109 -4.14 -2.18 12.87
C GLY A 109 -3.52 -0.93 13.48
N ASN A 110 -2.24 -0.64 13.22
CA ASN A 110 -1.60 0.57 13.71
C ASN A 110 -2.33 1.83 13.24
N LYS A 111 -2.35 2.84 14.11
CA LYS A 111 -3.03 4.11 13.90
C LYS A 111 -2.09 5.30 13.94
N VAL A 112 -0.82 5.12 14.26
CA VAL A 112 0.15 6.21 14.42
C VAL A 112 1.05 6.28 13.21
N TYR A 113 1.13 7.43 12.55
CA TYR A 113 2.21 7.71 11.59
C TYR A 113 3.48 8.08 12.38
N SER A 114 4.55 7.29 12.21
CA SER A 114 5.83 7.49 12.90
C SER A 114 6.97 6.82 12.13
N PRO A 115 8.25 7.24 12.31
CA PRO A 115 9.40 6.60 11.68
C PRO A 115 9.48 5.09 11.92
N GLU A 116 9.00 4.62 13.07
CA GLU A 116 9.11 3.23 13.52
C GLU A 116 8.08 2.31 12.84
N THR A 117 6.93 2.86 12.48
CA THR A 117 5.80 2.08 11.93
C THR A 117 5.54 2.36 10.46
N CYS A 118 5.98 3.52 9.97
CA CYS A 118 5.75 3.90 8.58
C CYS A 118 6.77 3.31 7.63
N ILE A 119 6.31 3.06 6.41
CA ILE A 119 7.11 2.51 5.34
C ILE A 119 6.62 3.09 4.01
N PHE A 120 7.54 3.29 3.06
CA PHE A 120 7.17 3.51 1.67
C PHE A 120 7.01 2.16 0.98
N ILE A 121 5.89 1.94 0.30
CA ILE A 121 5.62 0.73 -0.48
C ILE A 121 5.01 1.07 -1.84
N PRO A 122 5.17 0.23 -2.87
CA PRO A 122 4.49 0.42 -4.14
C PRO A 122 2.97 0.50 -3.97
N SER A 123 2.32 1.41 -4.71
CA SER A 123 0.85 1.57 -4.68
C SER A 123 0.10 0.26 -4.96
N GLN A 124 0.66 -0.61 -5.81
CA GLN A 124 0.11 -1.92 -6.14
C GLN A 124 0.13 -2.85 -4.93
N LEU A 125 1.22 -2.84 -4.16
CA LEU A 125 1.36 -3.63 -2.93
C LEU A 125 0.39 -3.13 -1.85
N ASN A 126 0.30 -1.81 -1.68
CA ASN A 126 -0.64 -1.20 -0.74
C ASN A 126 -2.10 -1.54 -1.07
N SER A 127 -2.45 -1.50 -2.37
CA SER A 127 -3.80 -1.82 -2.84
C SER A 127 -4.12 -3.30 -2.76
N PHE A 128 -3.13 -4.18 -2.89
CA PHE A 128 -3.32 -5.63 -2.97
C PHE A 128 -3.96 -6.23 -1.70
N ILE A 129 -3.58 -5.72 -0.53
CA ILE A 129 -4.12 -6.13 0.77
C ILE A 129 -5.51 -5.55 1.06
N ASN A 130 -5.99 -4.59 0.25
CA ASN A 130 -7.34 -4.06 0.40
C ASN A 130 -8.36 -5.07 -0.15
N ALA A 131 -9.17 -5.64 0.74
CA ALA A 131 -10.25 -6.57 0.41
C ALA A 131 -11.64 -5.90 0.36
N LYS A 132 -11.69 -4.57 0.35
CA LYS A 132 -12.93 -3.77 0.40
C LYS A 132 -13.64 -3.75 -0.96
N GLY A 133 -13.96 -4.92 -1.49
CA GLY A 133 -15.00 -5.03 -2.52
C GLY A 133 -16.36 -4.70 -1.91
N LYS A 134 -17.30 -4.22 -2.74
CA LYS A 134 -18.73 -4.14 -2.41
C LYS A 134 -19.28 -5.57 -2.27
N HIS A 135 -18.90 -6.26 -1.21
CA HIS A 135 -19.48 -7.56 -0.88
C HIS A 135 -20.75 -7.31 -0.08
N SER A 136 -21.81 -8.03 -0.43
CA SER A 136 -22.89 -8.28 0.53
C SER A 136 -22.22 -8.80 1.82
N SER A 137 -22.63 -8.27 2.98
CA SER A 137 -22.10 -8.69 4.28
C SER A 137 -22.24 -10.19 4.56
N GLU A 138 -23.02 -10.91 3.75
CA GLU A 138 -23.37 -12.31 3.93
C GLU A 138 -22.49 -13.30 3.17
N LEU A 139 -21.69 -12.84 2.19
CA LEU A 139 -20.84 -13.72 1.38
C LEU A 139 -19.37 -13.55 1.73
N PRO A 140 -18.57 -14.64 1.74
CA PRO A 140 -17.14 -14.55 1.91
C PRO A 140 -16.50 -13.72 0.79
N VAL A 141 -15.39 -13.03 1.11
CA VAL A 141 -14.65 -12.21 0.14
C VAL A 141 -14.27 -13.03 -1.09
N GLY A 142 -14.34 -12.42 -2.27
CA GLY A 142 -14.02 -13.11 -3.52
C GLY A 142 -15.14 -13.98 -4.08
N ALA A 143 -16.23 -14.20 -3.33
CA ALA A 143 -17.44 -14.85 -3.83
C ALA A 143 -18.51 -13.82 -4.25
N MET A 144 -19.22 -14.12 -5.34
CA MET A 144 -20.35 -13.35 -5.84
C MET A 144 -21.43 -14.29 -6.34
N TYR A 145 -22.63 -14.24 -5.75
CA TYR A 145 -23.75 -15.03 -6.24
C TYR A 145 -24.23 -14.52 -7.62
N VAL A 146 -24.50 -15.45 -8.53
CA VAL A 146 -25.01 -15.21 -9.88
C VAL A 146 -26.39 -15.85 -10.01
N PRO A 147 -27.49 -15.09 -9.82
CA PRO A 147 -28.84 -15.66 -9.77
C PRO A 147 -29.25 -16.43 -11.03
N SER A 148 -28.87 -15.95 -12.21
CA SER A 148 -29.22 -16.59 -13.49
C SER A 148 -28.63 -17.99 -13.66
N LEU A 149 -27.55 -18.30 -12.95
CA LEU A 149 -26.88 -19.60 -13.01
C LEU A 149 -27.07 -20.40 -11.72
N SER A 150 -27.66 -19.81 -10.68
CA SER A 150 -27.73 -20.38 -9.32
C SER A 150 -26.35 -20.85 -8.81
N LYS A 151 -25.30 -20.09 -9.11
CA LYS A 151 -23.90 -20.42 -8.78
C LYS A 151 -23.16 -19.23 -8.19
N PHE A 152 -22.00 -19.49 -7.60
CA PHE A 152 -21.09 -18.49 -7.07
C PHE A 152 -19.93 -18.28 -8.02
N LYS A 153 -19.76 -17.05 -8.50
CA LYS A 153 -18.62 -16.65 -9.33
C LYS A 153 -17.48 -16.18 -8.45
N SER A 154 -16.26 -16.56 -8.82
CA SER A 154 -15.02 -16.06 -8.20
C SER A 154 -14.16 -15.30 -9.21
N VAL A 155 -13.65 -14.15 -8.77
CA VAL A 155 -12.88 -13.22 -9.59
C VAL A 155 -11.86 -12.49 -8.72
N ILE A 156 -10.67 -12.25 -9.26
CA ILE A 156 -9.70 -11.33 -8.67
C ILE A 156 -9.19 -10.34 -9.71
N ILE A 157 -9.00 -9.08 -9.29
CA ILE A 157 -8.31 -8.08 -10.10
C ILE A 157 -6.90 -7.95 -9.55
N PHE A 158 -5.91 -8.11 -10.41
CA PHE A 158 -4.50 -8.01 -10.06
C PHE A 158 -3.75 -7.30 -11.17
N MET A 159 -2.89 -6.33 -10.82
CA MET A 159 -2.16 -5.50 -11.81
C MET A 159 -3.06 -4.92 -12.92
N ARG A 160 -4.26 -4.46 -12.55
CA ARG A 160 -5.31 -3.94 -13.47
C ARG A 160 -5.87 -4.97 -14.47
N GLN A 161 -5.54 -6.24 -14.30
CA GLN A 161 -6.07 -7.33 -15.10
C GLN A 161 -7.15 -8.08 -14.33
N TYR A 162 -8.18 -8.50 -15.06
CA TYR A 162 -9.30 -9.27 -14.54
C TYR A 162 -9.00 -10.77 -14.70
N HIS A 163 -9.04 -11.52 -13.60
CA HIS A 163 -8.84 -12.96 -13.60
C HIS A 163 -10.13 -13.65 -13.16
N TYR A 164 -10.79 -14.34 -14.09
CA TYR A 164 -11.91 -15.23 -13.80
C TYR A 164 -11.37 -16.53 -13.19
N LEU A 165 -11.87 -16.90 -12.01
CA LEU A 165 -11.42 -18.08 -11.27
C LEU A 165 -12.38 -19.25 -11.36
N GLY A 166 -13.63 -18.99 -11.77
CA GLY A 166 -14.63 -20.04 -12.00
C GLY A 166 -16.04 -19.69 -11.52
N LEU A 167 -16.92 -20.66 -11.72
CA LEU A 167 -18.27 -20.75 -11.15
C LEU A 167 -18.30 -22.00 -10.27
N PHE A 168 -18.85 -21.84 -9.08
CA PHE A 168 -18.84 -22.83 -8.01
C PHE A 168 -20.25 -23.04 -7.47
N GLU A 169 -20.51 -24.22 -6.93
CA GLU A 169 -21.80 -24.54 -6.30
C GLU A 169 -21.98 -23.83 -4.96
N THR A 170 -20.87 -23.57 -4.25
CA THR A 170 -20.88 -22.93 -2.93
C THR A 170 -20.08 -21.64 -2.91
N ALA A 171 -20.43 -20.74 -1.98
CA ALA A 171 -19.69 -19.51 -1.75
C ALA A 171 -18.29 -19.78 -1.19
N ASP A 172 -18.14 -20.84 -0.39
CA ASP A 172 -16.87 -21.23 0.21
C ASP A 172 -15.88 -21.73 -0.84
N ASP A 173 -16.32 -22.52 -1.83
CA ASP A 173 -15.46 -22.95 -2.94
C ASP A 173 -15.00 -21.76 -3.79
N ALA A 174 -15.91 -20.81 -4.05
CA ALA A 174 -15.57 -19.57 -4.75
C ALA A 174 -14.55 -18.73 -3.95
N HIS A 175 -14.70 -18.66 -2.63
CA HIS A 175 -13.74 -18.01 -1.73
C HIS A 175 -12.39 -18.75 -1.69
N LEU A 176 -12.39 -20.08 -1.62
CA LEU A 176 -11.19 -20.91 -1.63
C LEU A 176 -10.38 -20.70 -2.91
N ALA A 177 -11.05 -20.66 -4.08
CA ALA A 177 -10.41 -20.31 -5.34
C ALA A 177 -9.78 -18.90 -5.31
N TRP A 178 -10.48 -17.95 -4.71
CA TRP A 178 -9.99 -16.57 -4.56
C TRP A 178 -8.76 -16.46 -3.66
N ILE A 179 -8.80 -17.05 -2.46
CA ILE A 179 -7.68 -16.97 -1.51
C ILE A 179 -6.46 -17.74 -2.03
N THR A 180 -6.67 -18.89 -2.68
CA THR A 180 -5.61 -19.65 -3.35
C THR A 180 -4.91 -18.75 -4.37
N LYS A 181 -5.67 -18.11 -5.27
CA LYS A 181 -5.08 -17.23 -6.28
C LYS A 181 -4.41 -16.00 -5.67
N LYS A 182 -4.99 -15.45 -4.60
CA LYS A 182 -4.42 -14.30 -3.90
C LYS A 182 -3.10 -14.65 -3.20
N ILE A 183 -2.97 -15.83 -2.60
CA ILE A 183 -1.69 -16.30 -2.06
C ILE A 183 -0.67 -16.45 -3.18
N THR A 184 -1.01 -17.09 -4.30
CA THR A 184 -0.11 -17.17 -5.47
C THR A 184 0.36 -15.79 -5.94
N PHE A 185 -0.54 -14.82 -6.09
CA PHE A 185 -0.16 -13.45 -6.49
C PHE A 185 0.65 -12.70 -5.44
N ALA A 186 0.56 -13.07 -4.15
CA ALA A 186 1.42 -12.47 -3.14
C ALA A 186 2.90 -12.75 -3.43
N TYR A 187 3.24 -13.94 -3.93
CA TYR A 187 4.60 -14.32 -4.30
C TYR A 187 5.18 -13.49 -5.45
N GLU A 188 4.35 -12.89 -6.31
CA GLU A 188 4.84 -11.95 -7.33
C GLU A 188 5.44 -10.68 -6.70
N PHE A 189 5.09 -10.35 -5.45
CA PHE A 189 5.71 -9.26 -4.71
C PHE A 189 6.94 -9.69 -3.88
N LYS A 190 7.32 -10.97 -3.85
CA LYS A 190 8.37 -11.48 -2.95
C LYS A 190 9.69 -10.72 -3.10
N GLU A 191 10.19 -10.61 -4.33
CA GLU A 191 11.43 -9.87 -4.62
C GLU A 191 11.31 -8.39 -4.23
N THR A 192 10.21 -7.73 -4.61
CA THR A 192 9.97 -6.32 -4.25
C THR A 192 9.92 -6.14 -2.74
N CYS A 193 9.28 -7.06 -2.00
CA CYS A 193 9.22 -7.01 -0.56
C CYS A 193 10.60 -7.18 0.07
N ASN A 194 11.38 -8.16 -0.40
CA ASN A 194 12.71 -8.46 0.12
C ASN A 194 13.71 -7.31 -0.12
N LEU A 195 13.55 -6.56 -1.21
CA LEU A 195 14.32 -5.34 -1.48
C LEU A 195 14.02 -4.22 -0.47
N ILE A 196 12.80 -4.16 0.05
CA ILE A 196 12.38 -3.15 1.03
C ILE A 196 12.80 -3.57 2.44
N SER A 197 12.46 -4.79 2.82
CA SER A 197 12.84 -5.39 4.09
C SER A 197 12.70 -6.92 4.01
N PRO A 198 13.68 -7.70 4.50
CA PRO A 198 13.63 -9.17 4.43
C PRO A 198 12.40 -9.81 5.07
N ARG A 199 11.72 -9.12 5.99
CA ARG A 199 10.50 -9.61 6.67
C ARG A 199 9.20 -9.13 6.04
N LEU A 200 9.26 -8.25 5.05
CA LEU A 200 8.06 -7.60 4.51
C LEU A 200 7.17 -8.58 3.75
N PHE A 201 7.76 -9.60 3.14
CA PHE A 201 7.00 -10.64 2.46
C PHE A 201 6.18 -11.48 3.45
N ASP A 202 6.74 -11.82 4.61
CA ASP A 202 6.03 -12.55 5.67
C ASP A 202 4.86 -11.74 6.23
N VAL A 203 5.06 -10.43 6.39
CA VAL A 203 4.00 -9.49 6.75
C VAL A 203 2.90 -9.49 5.68
N LEU A 204 3.25 -9.37 4.40
CA LEU A 204 2.30 -9.42 3.29
C LEU A 204 1.48 -10.71 3.33
N LEU A 205 2.14 -11.86 3.46
CA LEU A 205 1.47 -13.16 3.49
C LEU A 205 0.55 -13.30 4.71
N THR A 206 1.00 -12.86 5.88
CA THR A 206 0.17 -12.79 7.10
C THR A 206 -1.09 -11.97 6.87
N ARG A 207 -0.97 -10.82 6.21
CA ARG A 207 -2.13 -9.97 5.88
C ARG A 207 -3.07 -10.64 4.89
N VAL A 208 -2.54 -11.31 3.86
CA VAL A 208 -3.35 -12.05 2.88
C VAL A 208 -4.12 -13.17 3.56
N LEU A 209 -3.47 -13.95 4.43
CA LEU A 209 -4.09 -15.03 5.19
C LEU A 209 -5.15 -14.51 6.18
N ALA A 210 -4.99 -13.29 6.71
CA ALA A 210 -6.00 -12.66 7.56
C ALA A 210 -7.28 -12.26 6.80
N LEU A 211 -7.28 -12.25 5.46
CA LEU A 211 -8.47 -11.97 4.64
C LEU A 211 -9.43 -13.16 4.54
N SER A 212 -8.98 -14.36 4.92
CA SER A 212 -9.77 -15.59 4.84
C SER A 212 -9.98 -16.16 6.24
N ASN A 213 -11.19 -16.63 6.52
CA ASN A 213 -11.49 -17.42 7.71
C ASN A 213 -11.48 -18.93 7.43
N ALA A 214 -11.12 -19.35 6.20
CA ALA A 214 -11.04 -20.76 5.86
C ALA A 214 -9.96 -21.46 6.71
N PRO A 215 -10.27 -22.59 7.39
CA PRO A 215 -9.29 -23.31 8.19
C PRO A 215 -8.08 -23.79 7.39
N THR A 216 -8.32 -24.21 6.15
CA THR A 216 -7.33 -24.79 5.23
C THR A 216 -6.39 -23.76 4.60
N LYS A 217 -6.55 -22.45 4.89
CA LYS A 217 -5.73 -21.40 4.26
C LYS A 217 -4.22 -21.54 4.50
N TYR A 218 -3.82 -22.11 5.65
CA TYR A 218 -2.42 -22.34 5.98
C TYR A 218 -1.84 -23.52 5.17
N GLU A 219 -2.57 -24.64 5.09
CA GLU A 219 -2.21 -25.79 4.26
C GLU A 219 -2.10 -25.40 2.78
N ILE A 220 -3.02 -24.56 2.29
CA ILE A 220 -2.97 -24.01 0.92
C ILE A 220 -1.71 -23.17 0.72
N ALA A 221 -1.34 -22.33 1.70
CA ALA A 221 -0.16 -21.49 1.62
C ALA A 221 1.13 -22.32 1.62
N GLU A 222 1.23 -23.33 2.47
CA GLU A 222 2.36 -24.27 2.50
C GLU A 222 2.52 -24.98 1.17
N ARG A 223 1.44 -25.56 0.62
CA ARG A 223 1.47 -26.21 -0.70
C ARG A 223 1.92 -25.25 -1.80
N ILE A 224 1.40 -24.02 -1.84
CA ILE A 224 1.82 -23.01 -2.84
C ILE A 224 3.30 -22.65 -2.67
N ALA A 225 3.79 -22.54 -1.43
CA ALA A 225 5.20 -22.28 -1.17
C ALA A 225 6.09 -23.37 -1.76
N GLU A 226 5.77 -24.64 -1.48
CA GLU A 226 6.50 -25.81 -1.99
C GLU A 226 6.48 -25.88 -3.52
N GLU A 227 5.32 -25.63 -4.15
CA GLU A 227 5.18 -25.60 -5.60
C GLU A 227 6.07 -24.53 -6.24
N ILE A 228 6.11 -23.33 -5.67
CA ILE A 228 6.91 -22.21 -6.15
C ILE A 228 8.41 -22.49 -5.98
N GLU A 229 8.83 -22.96 -4.81
CA GLU A 229 10.23 -23.31 -4.54
C GLU A 229 10.73 -24.41 -5.48
N THR A 230 9.89 -25.44 -5.71
CA THR A 230 10.18 -26.50 -6.66
C THR A 230 10.32 -25.97 -8.09
N ALA A 231 9.41 -25.08 -8.51
CA ALA A 231 9.46 -24.47 -9.84
C ALA A 231 10.72 -23.60 -10.04
N GLU A 232 11.09 -22.81 -9.03
CA GLU A 232 12.31 -22.00 -9.04
C GLU A 232 13.58 -22.87 -9.09
N HIS A 233 13.63 -23.94 -8.30
CA HIS A 233 14.74 -24.88 -8.32
C HIS A 233 14.92 -25.53 -9.70
N LEU A 234 13.84 -26.02 -10.30
CA LEU A 234 13.85 -26.59 -11.65
C LEU A 234 14.27 -25.57 -12.70
N LYS A 235 13.87 -24.30 -12.57
CA LYS A 235 14.29 -23.21 -13.46
C LYS A 235 15.81 -22.98 -13.39
N ARG A 236 16.40 -22.99 -12.18
CA ARG A 236 17.86 -22.86 -11.99
C ARG A 236 18.63 -24.02 -12.61
N LEU A 237 18.19 -25.25 -12.38
CA LEU A 237 18.82 -26.44 -12.99
C LEU A 237 18.81 -26.39 -14.52
N ARG A 238 17.70 -25.92 -15.12
CA ARG A 238 17.61 -25.73 -16.58
C ARG A 238 18.56 -24.66 -17.08
N ALA A 239 18.68 -23.54 -16.37
CA ALA A 239 19.62 -22.46 -16.74
C ALA A 239 21.08 -22.93 -16.69
N MET A 240 21.46 -23.71 -15.66
CA MET A 240 22.81 -24.27 -15.55
C MET A 240 23.16 -25.28 -16.64
N ARG A 241 22.16 -26.00 -17.18
CA ARG A 241 22.37 -26.93 -18.30
C ARG A 241 22.49 -26.22 -19.65
N ALA A 242 22.03 -24.97 -19.75
CA ALA A 242 22.02 -24.19 -20.98
C ALA A 242 23.22 -23.23 -21.11
N ALA A 243 23.99 -23.05 -20.03
CA ALA A 243 25.22 -22.27 -19.99
C ALA A 243 26.44 -23.17 -20.20
#